data_AF-A0A2D7XCZ3-F1
#
_entry.id   AF-A0A2D7XCZ3-F1
#
_cell.length_a   1.000
_cell.length_b   1.000
_cell.length_c   1.000
_cell.angle_alpha   90.00
_cell.angle_beta   90.00
_cell.angle_gamma   90.00
#
_symmetry.space_group_name_H-M   'P 1'
#
loop_
_entity.id
_entity.type
_entity.pdbx_description
1 polymer ?
#
loop_
_entity_poly.entity_id
_entity_poly.type
_entity_poly.pdbx_seq_one_letter_code
_entity_poly.pdbx_strand_id
1 'polypeptide(L)' 'MIFQKKKKAVPQSYQPVLEAAEVLELFSRMTMHQQTALLRLISRNLVIELDDDVFMGYEFEYNVDKAVILATPTDTVPDD' A
#
# COMPACT_ATOMS: atom_id res chain seq x y z
N MET A 1 -10.04 -13.32 51.17
CA MET A 1 -10.57 -13.28 49.78
C MET A 1 -9.57 -12.53 48.92
N ILE A 2 -8.99 -13.17 47.90
CA ILE A 2 -8.01 -12.54 47.00
C ILE A 2 -8.77 -11.93 45.82
N PHE A 3 -8.76 -10.60 45.70
CA PHE A 3 -9.34 -9.87 44.57
C PHE A 3 -8.40 -9.95 43.36
N GLN A 4 -8.69 -10.83 42.41
CA GLN A 4 -8.09 -10.79 41.07
C GLN A 4 -8.65 -9.58 40.31
N LYS A 5 -7.84 -8.53 40.16
CA LYS A 5 -8.14 -7.42 39.25
C LYS A 5 -8.17 -7.97 37.82
N LYS A 6 -9.34 -7.94 37.18
CA LYS A 6 -9.50 -8.22 35.74
C LYS A 6 -8.59 -7.27 34.96
N LYS A 7 -7.66 -7.81 34.17
CA LYS A 7 -6.80 -7.02 33.28
C LYS A 7 -7.70 -6.24 32.32
N LYS A 8 -7.64 -4.90 32.37
CA LYS A 8 -8.34 -4.05 31.41
C LYS A 8 -7.84 -4.40 30.00
N ALA A 9 -8.76 -4.68 29.09
CA ALA A 9 -8.43 -4.84 27.68
C ALA A 9 -7.79 -3.54 27.20
N VAL A 10 -6.52 -3.61 26.81
CA VAL A 10 -5.81 -2.46 26.25
C VAL A 10 -6.44 -2.07 24.92
N PRO A 11 -6.56 -0.77 24.60
CA PRO A 11 -7.07 -0.31 23.32
C PRO A 11 -6.26 -0.91 22.16
N GLN A 12 -6.92 -1.14 21.01
CA GLN A 12 -6.32 -1.72 19.79
C GLN A 12 -5.03 -1.00 19.32
N SER A 13 -4.77 0.22 19.78
CA SER A 13 -3.54 0.97 19.55
C SER A 13 -2.28 0.39 20.23
N TYR A 14 -2.40 -0.76 20.92
CA TYR A 14 -1.29 -1.57 21.45
C TYR A 14 -1.02 -2.83 20.61
N GLN A 15 -1.62 -2.96 19.43
CA GLN A 15 -1.14 -3.96 18.49
C GLN A 15 0.28 -3.58 18.04
N PRO A 16 1.24 -4.51 18.07
CA PRO A 16 2.57 -4.24 17.54
C PRO A 16 2.41 -3.72 16.11
N VAL A 17 3.12 -2.64 15.79
CA VAL A 17 3.34 -2.24 14.39
C VAL A 17 3.84 -3.52 13.72
N LEU A 18 3.09 -4.05 12.75
CA LEU A 18 3.50 -5.25 12.03
C LEU A 18 4.96 -5.07 11.64
N GLU A 19 5.80 -6.01 12.06
CA GLU A 19 7.23 -5.92 11.76
C GLU A 19 7.39 -5.93 10.24
N ALA A 20 8.40 -5.24 9.70
CA ALA A 20 8.59 -5.15 8.25
C ALA A 20 8.59 -6.53 7.57
N ALA A 21 9.06 -7.56 8.28
CA ALA A 21 9.03 -8.96 7.84
C ALA A 21 7.61 -9.53 7.66
N GLU A 22 6.68 -9.22 8.57
CA GLU A 22 5.29 -9.70 8.49
C GLU A 22 4.54 -9.06 7.32
N VAL A 23 4.85 -7.79 7.03
CA VAL A 23 4.30 -7.08 5.87
C VAL A 23 4.79 -7.71 4.56
N LEU A 24 6.09 -8.05 4.49
CA LEU A 24 6.68 -8.73 3.33
C LEU A 24 6.10 -10.13 3.13
N GLU A 25 5.93 -10.90 4.21
CA GLU A 25 5.32 -12.23 4.16
C GLU A 25 3.88 -12.15 3.64
N LEU A 26 3.07 -11.20 4.15
CA LEU A 26 1.72 -10.97 3.64
C LEU A 26 1.73 -10.61 2.15
N PHE A 27 2.56 -9.64 1.75
CA PHE A 27 2.65 -9.20 0.37
C PHE A 27 3.07 -10.33 -0.59
N SER A 28 4.01 -11.18 -0.18
CA SER A 28 4.49 -12.33 -0.96
C SER A 28 3.41 -13.39 -1.24
N ARG A 29 2.38 -13.48 -0.40
CA ARG A 29 1.26 -14.42 -0.54
C ARG A 29 0.12 -13.87 -1.41
N MET A 30 0.14 -12.57 -1.70
CA MET A 30 -0.89 -11.92 -2.52
C MET A 30 -0.75 -12.32 -3.98
N THR A 31 -1.88 -12.41 -4.69
CA THR A 31 -1.86 -12.57 -6.15
C THR A 31 -1.41 -11.26 -6.81
N MET A 32 -0.92 -11.34 -8.06
CA MET A 32 -0.53 -10.14 -8.83
C MET A 32 -1.64 -9.09 -8.88
N HIS A 33 -2.89 -9.51 -9.09
CA HIS A 33 -4.04 -8.59 -9.10
C HIS A 33 -4.27 -7.92 -7.75
N GLN A 34 -4.08 -8.63 -6.64
CA GLN A 34 -4.20 -8.07 -5.30
C GLN A 34 -3.06 -7.06 -5.03
N GLN A 35 -1.83 -7.39 -5.43
CA GLN A 35 -0.68 -6.48 -5.31
C GLN A 35 -0.91 -5.21 -6.14
N THR A 36 -1.42 -5.33 -7.37
CA THR A 36 -1.78 -4.17 -8.21
C THR A 36 -2.89 -3.33 -7.58
N ALA A 37 -3.94 -3.95 -7.02
CA ALA A 37 -5.00 -3.22 -6.34
C ALA A 37 -4.47 -2.44 -5.12
N LEU A 38 -3.58 -3.05 -4.34
CA LEU A 38 -2.92 -2.40 -3.22
C LEU A 38 -2.06 -1.22 -3.68
N LEU A 39 -1.27 -1.39 -4.75
CA LEU A 39 -0.46 -0.31 -5.32
C LEU A 39 -1.33 0.87 -5.77
N ARG A 40 -2.46 0.64 -6.44
CA ARG A 40 -3.40 1.70 -6.83
C ARG A 40 -3.99 2.48 -5.64
N LEU A 41 -4.13 1.83 -4.49
CA LEU A 41 -4.61 2.50 -3.27
C LEU A 41 -3.50 3.34 -2.64
N ILE A 42 -2.30 2.77 -2.53
CA ILE A 42 -1.15 3.44 -1.92
C ILE A 42 -0.67 4.60 -2.79
N SER A 43 -0.72 4.47 -4.12
CA SER A 43 -0.21 5.47 -5.06
C SER A 43 -0.83 6.85 -4.91
N ARG A 44 -2.06 6.93 -4.38
CA ARG A 44 -2.73 8.20 -4.04
C ARG A 44 -1.97 9.06 -3.03
N ASN A 45 -1.11 8.44 -2.24
CA ASN A 45 -0.32 9.10 -1.20
C ASN A 45 1.19 9.11 -1.54
N LEU A 46 1.55 8.76 -2.78
CA LEU A 46 2.95 8.73 -3.22
C LEU A 46 3.26 9.97 -4.05
N VAL A 47 4.48 10.48 -3.85
CA VAL A 47 5.15 11.42 -4.75
C VAL A 47 6.34 10.67 -5.34
N ILE A 48 6.49 10.73 -6.65
CA ILE A 48 7.52 10.01 -7.40
C ILE A 48 8.41 11.07 -8.07
N GLU A 49 9.67 11.13 -7.67
CA GLU A 49 10.67 12.02 -8.27
C GLU A 49 11.44 11.23 -9.33
N LEU A 50 11.41 11.70 -10.58
CA LEU A 50 12.11 11.11 -11.72
C LEU A 50 12.90 12.21 -12.44
N ASP A 51 14.23 12.11 -12.42
CA ASP A 51 15.15 13.11 -12.98
C ASP A 51 14.82 14.54 -12.49
N ASP A 52 14.31 15.40 -13.38
CA ASP A 52 13.95 16.80 -13.09
C ASP A 52 12.43 17.00 -12.84
N ASP A 53 11.63 15.92 -12.91
CA ASP A 53 10.18 15.96 -12.79
C ASP A 53 9.67 15.29 -11.51
N VAL A 54 8.55 15.82 -11.00
CA VAL A 54 7.84 15.28 -9.84
C VAL A 54 6.45 14.88 -10.28
N PHE A 55 6.13 13.60 -10.15
CA PHE A 55 4.84 13.03 -10.49
C PHE A 55 4.10 12.61 -9.23
N MET A 56 2.79 12.79 -9.22
CA MET A 56 1.94 12.23 -8.19
C MET A 56 1.64 10.77 -8.53
N GLY A 57 1.68 9.87 -7.55
CA GLY A 57 1.48 8.45 -7.82
C GLY A 57 0.10 8.11 -8.41
N TYR A 58 -0.90 8.96 -8.22
CA TYR A 58 -2.22 8.80 -8.86
C TYR A 58 -2.23 9.18 -10.35
N GLU A 59 -1.17 9.81 -10.87
CA GLU A 59 -1.02 10.13 -12.30
C GLU A 59 -0.63 8.88 -13.11
N PHE A 60 -0.35 7.76 -12.44
CA PHE A 60 -0.03 6.49 -13.08
C PHE A 60 -1.17 5.48 -12.96
N GLU A 61 -1.42 4.77 -14.05
CA GLU A 61 -2.18 3.54 -14.05
C GLU A 61 -1.26 2.35 -13.78
N TYR A 62 -1.63 1.54 -12.79
CA TYR A 62 -0.95 0.30 -12.47
C TYR A 62 -1.74 -0.87 -13.03
N ASN A 63 -1.14 -1.71 -13.90
CA ASN A 63 -1.81 -2.84 -14.53
C ASN A 63 -0.94 -4.10 -14.48
N VAL A 64 -1.57 -5.28 -14.39
CA VAL A 64 -0.84 -6.56 -14.50
C VAL A 64 -0.59 -6.84 -15.97
N ASP A 65 0.68 -6.95 -16.37
CA ASP A 65 1.08 -7.48 -17.66
C ASP A 65 1.89 -8.76 -17.45
N LYS A 66 1.29 -9.90 -17.81
CA LYS A 66 1.86 -11.24 -17.63
C LYS A 66 2.34 -11.47 -16.19
N ALA A 67 3.65 -11.38 -15.96
CA ALA A 67 4.32 -11.66 -14.70
C ALA A 67 4.81 -10.39 -13.98
N VAL A 68 4.45 -9.20 -14.46
CA VAL A 68 4.89 -7.92 -13.90
C VAL A 68 3.71 -6.97 -13.69
N ILE A 69 3.92 -5.95 -12.85
CA ILE A 69 3.02 -4.81 -12.72
C ILE A 69 3.66 -3.66 -13.48
N LEU A 70 2.99 -3.16 -14.51
CA LEU A 70 3.39 -1.98 -15.25
C LEU A 70 2.73 -0.75 -14.65
N ALA A 71 3.50 0.34 -14.53
CA ALA A 71 3.00 1.67 -14.24
C ALA A 71 3.17 2.51 -15.51
N THR A 72 2.06 3.05 -16.03
CA THR A 72 2.06 3.93 -17.21
C THR A 72 1.40 5.26 -16.85
N PRO A 73 1.86 6.40 -17.36
CA PRO A 73 1.13 7.65 -17.20
C PRO A 73 -0.32 7.45 -17.65
N THR A 74 -1.25 8.01 -16.88
CA THR A 74 -2.66 8.08 -17.29
C THR A 74 -2.69 9.06 -18.47
N ASP A 75 -3.29 8.67 -19.59
CA ASP A 75 -3.47 9.57 -20.73
C ASP A 75 -4.28 10.79 -20.25
N THR A 76 -3.59 11.88 -19.91
CA THR A 76 -4.24 13.17 -19.70
C THR A 76 -4.68 13.62 -21.07
N VAL A 77 -5.98 13.49 -21.36
CA VAL A 77 -6.60 14.20 -22.48
C VAL A 77 -6.15 15.66 -22.35
N PRO A 78 -5.45 16.23 -23.34
CA PRO A 78 -5.12 17.64 -23.31
C PRO A 78 -6.44 18.41 -23.22
N ASP A 79 -6.58 19.28 -22.22
CA ASP A 79 -7.67 20.26 -22.19
C ASP A 79 -7.50 21.17 -23.41
N ASP A 80 -8.29 20.94 -24.46
CA ASP A 80 -8.49 21.84 -25.61
C ASP A 80 -9.25 23.12 -25.20
#